data_AF-A0A534QFP3-F1
#
_entry.id   AF-A0A534QFP3-F1
#
_cell.length_a   1.000
_cell.length_b   1.000
_cell.length_c   1.000
_cell.angle_alpha   90.00
_cell.angle_beta   90.00
_cell.angle_gamma   90.00
#
_symmetry.space_group_name_H-M   'P 1'
#
loop_
_entity.id
_entity.type
_entity.pdbx_description
1 polymer ?
#
loop_
_entity_poly.entity_id
_entity_poly.type
_entity_poly.pdbx_seq_one_letter_code
_entity_poly.pdbx_strand_id
1 'polypeptide(L)'
;MWATDGRRPESRSCPDDLEAAVAEHCPCDGQVNHGQYVSCVVRYGNALRKAGCRAGTTVRMIRCAALSSCGRPGAVVCCTSSIGSCD
;
A
#
# COMPACT_ATOMS: atom_id res chain seq x y z
N MET A 1 -2.79 -12.91 -20.09
CA MET A 1 -1.74 -13.83 -19.58
C MET A 1 -0.47 -13.01 -19.47
N TRP A 2 -0.10 -12.55 -18.27
CA TRP A 2 1.09 -11.72 -18.08
C TRP A 2 2.03 -12.37 -17.06
N ALA A 3 3.30 -12.09 -17.29
CA ALA A 3 4.43 -12.95 -17.04
C ALA A 3 4.87 -13.01 -15.57
N THR A 4 5.33 -14.19 -15.20
CA THR A 4 6.18 -14.45 -14.03
C THR A 4 7.54 -13.76 -14.22
N ASP A 5 7.70 -12.54 -13.72
CA ASP A 5 9.03 -11.94 -13.55
C ASP A 5 9.55 -12.26 -12.14
N GLY A 6 10.56 -13.15 -12.11
CA GLY A 6 11.71 -13.03 -11.22
C GLY A 6 11.44 -12.73 -9.75
N ARG A 7 10.78 -13.64 -9.01
CA ARG A 7 10.78 -13.64 -7.53
C ARG A 7 12.22 -13.82 -7.02
N ARG A 8 12.97 -12.72 -6.85
CA ARG A 8 14.01 -12.67 -5.84
C ARG A 8 13.25 -12.56 -4.52
N PRO A 9 13.29 -13.57 -3.64
CA PRO A 9 12.45 -13.58 -2.44
C PRO A 9 12.73 -12.30 -1.67
N GLU A 10 11.72 -11.43 -1.63
CA GLU A 10 11.71 -10.26 -0.77
C GLU A 10 12.09 -10.80 0.60
N SER A 11 13.19 -10.29 1.16
CA SER A 11 13.71 -10.64 2.49
C SER A 11 12.58 -10.98 3.46
N ARG A 12 12.69 -12.14 4.15
CA ARG A 12 11.75 -12.80 5.11
C ARG A 12 10.85 -11.92 6.01
N SER A 13 11.07 -10.62 6.06
CA SER A 13 10.38 -9.63 6.86
C SER A 13 9.41 -8.72 6.08
N CYS A 14 9.40 -8.74 4.74
CA CYS A 14 8.42 -8.03 3.93
C CYS A 14 7.31 -9.00 3.47
N PRO A 15 6.03 -8.59 3.47
CA PRO A 15 4.98 -9.33 2.76
C PRO A 15 5.34 -9.41 1.26
N ASP A 16 5.11 -10.56 0.62
CA ASP A 16 5.21 -10.68 -0.85
C ASP A 16 4.17 -9.77 -1.52
N ASP A 17 2.95 -9.72 -0.98
CA ASP A 17 1.83 -8.90 -1.45
C ASP A 17 1.55 -7.76 -0.46
N LEU A 18 2.24 -6.64 -0.63
CA LEU A 18 2.06 -5.47 0.24
C LEU A 18 0.63 -4.97 0.24
N GLU A 19 -0.05 -5.00 -0.90
CA GLU A 19 -1.41 -4.49 -1.04
C GLU A 19 -2.43 -5.30 -0.25
N ALA A 20 -2.33 -6.62 -0.30
CA ALA A 20 -3.15 -7.50 0.53
C ALA A 20 -2.89 -7.22 2.02
N ALA A 21 -1.62 -7.07 2.39
CA ALA A 21 -1.25 -6.73 3.76
C ALA A 21 -1.76 -5.34 4.19
N VAL A 22 -1.77 -4.35 3.29
CA VAL A 22 -2.38 -3.04 3.53
C VAL A 22 -3.88 -3.17 3.72
N ALA A 23 -4.57 -3.92 2.87
CA ALA A 23 -6.01 -4.09 2.93
C ALA A 23 -6.45 -4.78 4.23
N GLU A 24 -5.67 -5.75 4.72
CA GLU A 24 -5.89 -6.42 6.01
C GLU A 24 -5.64 -5.49 7.20
N HIS A 25 -4.54 -4.74 7.20
CA HIS A 25 -4.18 -3.88 8.33
C HIS A 25 -4.87 -2.52 8.34
N CYS A 26 -5.19 -2.00 7.17
CA CYS A 26 -5.73 -0.66 6.92
C CYS A 26 -6.90 -0.75 5.93
N PRO A 27 -8.05 -1.32 6.35
CA PRO A 27 -9.20 -1.49 5.47
C PRO A 27 -9.74 -0.13 5.03
N CYS A 28 -9.94 0.05 3.72
CA CYS A 28 -10.38 1.32 3.14
C CYS A 28 -11.76 1.77 3.63
N ASP A 29 -12.71 0.85 3.79
CA ASP A 29 -14.08 1.13 4.24
C ASP A 29 -14.17 1.47 5.75
N GLY A 30 -13.13 1.11 6.51
CA GLY A 30 -13.06 1.38 7.95
C GLY A 30 -12.49 2.75 8.31
N GLN A 31 -12.04 3.54 7.33
CA GLN A 31 -11.39 4.83 7.58
C GLN A 31 -12.37 5.99 7.46
N VAL A 32 -12.43 6.81 8.51
CA VAL A 32 -13.34 7.97 8.57
C VAL A 32 -12.95 9.04 7.56
N ASN A 33 -11.66 9.13 7.22
CA ASN A 33 -11.14 10.05 6.21
C ASN A 33 -9.80 9.57 5.64
N HIS A 34 -9.40 10.19 4.53
CA HIS A 34 -8.18 9.86 3.79
C HIS A 34 -6.92 10.03 4.63
N GLY A 35 -6.86 11.05 5.49
CA GLY A 35 -5.73 11.27 6.39
C GLY A 35 -5.52 10.11 7.36
N GLN A 36 -6.61 9.52 7.88
CA GLN A 36 -6.54 8.33 8.74
C GLN A 36 -6.06 7.10 7.96
N TYR A 37 -6.57 6.91 6.74
CA TYR A 37 -6.09 5.85 5.85
C TYR A 37 -4.57 5.95 5.61
N VAL A 38 -4.09 7.11 5.14
CA VAL A 38 -2.66 7.33 4.90
C VAL A 38 -1.84 7.18 6.18
N SER A 39 -2.35 7.65 7.32
CA SER A 39 -1.67 7.50 8.61
C SER A 39 -1.53 6.03 9.02
N CYS A 40 -2.56 5.21 8.81
CA CYS A 40 -2.52 3.77 9.05
C CYS A 40 -1.42 3.11 8.21
N VAL A 41 -1.39 3.41 6.92
CA VAL A 41 -0.40 2.88 5.97
C VAL A 41 1.02 3.31 6.35
N VAL A 42 1.22 4.57 6.75
CA VAL A 42 2.53 5.06 7.23
C VAL A 42 2.98 4.31 8.48
N ARG A 43 2.08 4.07 9.44
CA ARG A 43 2.40 3.30 10.65
C ARG A 43 2.79 1.87 10.31
N TYR A 44 2.06 1.23 9.41
CA TYR A 44 2.37 -0.12 8.95
C TYR A 44 3.72 -0.18 8.21
N GLY A 45 3.96 0.74 7.27
CA GLY A 45 5.25 0.86 6.57
C GLY A 45 6.43 1.12 7.52
N ASN A 46 6.22 1.89 8.59
CA ASN A 46 7.22 2.07 9.64
C ASN A 46 7.49 0.77 10.42
N ALA A 47 6.45 -0.02 10.71
CA ALA A 47 6.59 -1.32 11.37
C ALA A 47 7.36 -2.32 10.49
N LEU A 48 7.06 -2.37 9.19
CA LEU A 48 7.80 -3.17 8.21
C LEU A 48 9.27 -2.75 8.15
N ARG A 49 9.55 -1.44 8.16
CA ARG A 49 10.94 -0.93 8.20
C ARG A 49 11.68 -1.40 9.44
N LYS A 50 11.03 -1.38 10.62
CA LYS A 50 11.60 -1.92 11.86
C LYS A 50 11.81 -3.43 11.80
N ALA A 51 10.96 -4.16 11.08
CA ALA A 51 11.10 -5.59 10.85
C ALA A 51 12.26 -5.96 9.88
N GLY A 52 12.88 -4.97 9.23
CA GLY A 52 13.98 -5.18 8.28
C GLY A 52 13.55 -5.14 6.82
N CYS A 53 12.31 -4.69 6.53
CA CYS A 53 11.84 -4.51 5.17
C CYS A 53 12.54 -3.31 4.50
N ARG A 54 12.82 -3.42 3.19
CA ARG A 54 13.50 -2.37 2.43
C ARG A 54 12.73 -1.05 2.50
N ALA A 55 13.46 0.03 2.82
CA ALA A 55 12.87 1.36 2.90
C ALA A 55 12.17 1.77 1.59
N GLY A 56 12.75 1.46 0.42
CA GLY A 56 12.16 1.77 -0.89
C GLY A 56 10.76 1.16 -1.08
N THR A 57 10.58 -0.08 -0.66
CA THR A 57 9.30 -0.81 -0.69
C THR A 57 8.23 -0.10 0.15
N THR A 58 8.58 0.26 1.39
CA THR A 58 7.65 0.97 2.29
C THR A 58 7.33 2.39 1.82
N VAL A 59 8.29 3.08 1.17
CA VAL A 59 8.09 4.42 0.62
C VAL A 59 7.15 4.39 -0.57
N ARG A 60 7.31 3.40 -1.48
CA ARG A 60 6.38 3.20 -2.61
C ARG A 60 4.96 2.99 -2.09
N MET A 61 4.78 2.05 -1.15
CA MET A 61 3.49 1.78 -0.50
C MET A 61 2.83 3.04 0.08
N ILE A 62 3.58 3.88 0.80
CA ILE A 62 3.05 5.12 1.38
C ILE A 62 2.61 6.11 0.29
N ARG A 63 3.38 6.24 -0.80
CA ARG A 63 3.00 7.09 -1.94
C ARG A 63 1.71 6.60 -2.60
N CYS A 64 1.57 5.29 -2.77
CA CYS A 64 0.35 4.69 -3.30
C CYS A 64 -0.88 5.02 -2.47
N ALA A 65 -0.75 4.88 -1.15
CA ALA A 65 -1.85 5.18 -0.23
C ALA A 65 -2.28 6.65 -0.29
N ALA A 66 -1.33 7.57 -0.48
CA ALA A 66 -1.61 8.99 -0.65
C ALA A 66 -2.31 9.33 -1.98
N LEU A 67 -2.11 8.50 -3.02
CA LEU A 67 -2.81 8.64 -4.30
C LEU A 67 -4.17 7.94 -4.33
N SER A 68 -4.44 7.06 -3.36
CA SER A 68 -5.67 6.29 -3.29
C SER A 68 -6.92 7.15 -3.04
N SER A 69 -8.07 6.65 -3.48
CA SER A 69 -9.39 7.21 -3.17
C SER A 69 -9.91 6.79 -1.78
N CYS A 70 -9.22 5.86 -1.10
CA CYS A 70 -9.65 5.38 0.22
C CYS A 70 -9.75 6.54 1.24
N GLY A 71 -10.88 6.62 1.94
CA GLY A 71 -11.21 7.71 2.85
C GLY A 71 -11.53 9.05 2.17
N ARG A 72 -11.70 9.09 0.85
CA ARG A 72 -12.15 10.29 0.10
C ARG A 72 -13.56 10.06 -0.47
N PRO A 73 -14.63 10.23 0.33
CA PRO A 73 -15.98 10.11 -0.19
C PRO A 73 -16.22 11.15 -1.29
N GLY A 74 -16.55 10.70 -2.51
CA GLY A 74 -16.83 11.56 -3.66
C GLY A 74 -15.62 12.02 -4.48
N ALA A 75 -14.40 11.59 -4.16
CA ALA A 75 -13.25 11.88 -5.02
C ALA A 75 -13.18 10.90 -6.19
N VAL A 76 -13.32 11.42 -7.41
CA VAL A 76 -13.04 10.70 -8.64
C VAL A 76 -11.57 10.85 -9.00
N VAL A 77 -10.87 9.74 -9.20
CA VAL A 77 -9.50 9.77 -9.71
C VAL A 77 -9.58 10.02 -11.22
N CYS A 78 -9.00 11.12 -11.70
CA CYS A 78 -9.09 11.55 -13.11
C CYS A 78 -8.44 10.55 -14.09
N CYS A 79 -7.53 9.72 -13.59
CA CYS A 79 -6.88 8.64 -14.32
C CYS A 79 -7.06 7.37 -13.50
N THR A 80 -7.66 6.32 -14.06
CA THR A 80 -7.76 5.00 -13.43
C THR A 80 -6.35 4.53 -13.04
N SER A 81 -5.96 4.75 -11.79
CA SER A 81 -4.96 3.91 -11.16
C SER A 81 -5.61 2.54 -11.12
N SER A 82 -5.06 1.54 -11.80
CA SER A 82 -5.59 0.19 -11.67
C SER A 82 -5.68 -0.12 -10.18
N ILE A 83 -6.85 -0.55 -9.72
CA ILE A 83 -7.00 -1.05 -8.36
C ILE A 83 -5.98 -2.18 -8.23
N GLY A 84 -4.93 -1.96 -7.46
CA GLY A 84 -3.84 -2.91 -7.28
C GLY A 84 -2.55 -2.65 -8.07
N SER A 85 -2.37 -1.49 -8.69
CA SER A 85 -1.07 -1.10 -9.24
C SER A 85 -0.82 0.38 -9.01
N CYS A 86 0.17 0.67 -8.18
CA CYS A 86 0.75 1.99 -8.09
C CYS A 86 2.14 1.98 -8.74
N ASP A 87 2.12 2.34 -10.01
CA ASP A 87 3.31 2.64 -10.80
C ASP A 87 3.83 4.04 -10.48
#